data_AF-A0A4Q1BW39-F1
#
_entry.id   AF-A0A4Q1BW39-F1
#
_cell.length_a   1.000
_cell.length_b   1.000
_cell.length_c   1.000
_cell.angle_alpha   90.00
_cell.angle_beta   90.00
_cell.angle_gamma   90.00
#
_symmetry.space_group_name_H-M   'P 1'
#
loop_
_entity.id
_entity.type
_entity.pdbx_description
1 polymer ?
#
loop_
_entity_poly.entity_id
_entity_poly.type
_entity_poly.pdbx_seq_one_letter_code
_entity_poly.pdbx_strand_id
1 'polypeptide(L)'
;MSFRMILNLVLSLFFLSSILVTARPTLSNAALLKRGLPPKPPLRRYNATATRHYLPKRSTDNNVYLRASPIVNTKRDLSEKEMKERAGTPFDTVSYLYFDTSTLHMGLTINPSDATPLYITGTGEEQDVSFVRQGITTFYIDTSYQGGKDFIGNMEPGIGFSIYFGISETATPIQYGTDNQVFIWTIPSTLPGSAGLTYHNIDRTKTTNAKFFVVTSSNPDTGSYSNVLGAALQQSDFSDYYTATAQQVDLTWVTSVYD
;
A
#
# COMPACT_ATOMS: atom_id res chain seq x y z
N MET A 1 -25.35 -56.23 28.46
CA MET A 1 -25.74 -55.11 27.56
C MET A 1 -26.95 -55.58 26.77
N SER A 2 -28.11 -54.95 26.91
CA SER A 2 -29.37 -55.50 26.37
C SER A 2 -29.45 -55.34 24.85
N PHE A 3 -30.05 -56.32 24.15
CA PHE A 3 -30.22 -56.33 22.70
C PHE A 3 -30.87 -55.03 22.16
N ARG A 4 -31.74 -54.40 22.97
CA ARG A 4 -32.37 -53.10 22.66
C ARG A 4 -31.36 -51.95 22.60
N MET A 5 -30.29 -52.01 23.39
CA MET A 5 -29.26 -50.96 23.42
C MET A 5 -28.35 -51.03 22.19
N ILE A 6 -28.05 -52.24 21.70
CA ILE A 6 -27.28 -52.44 20.47
C ILE A 6 -28.10 -52.02 19.24
N LEU A 7 -29.40 -52.36 19.19
CA LEU A 7 -30.27 -51.98 18.08
C LEU A 7 -30.44 -50.45 17.97
N ASN A 8 -30.59 -49.74 19.10
CA ASN A 8 -30.67 -48.28 19.10
C ASN A 8 -29.36 -47.61 18.71
N LEU A 9 -28.20 -48.20 19.04
CA LEU A 9 -26.89 -47.69 18.64
C LEU A 9 -26.65 -47.88 17.12
N VAL A 10 -27.09 -49.01 16.57
CA VAL A 10 -26.97 -49.30 15.13
C VAL A 10 -27.93 -48.42 14.31
N LEU A 11 -29.16 -48.17 14.80
CA LEU A 11 -30.09 -47.25 14.13
C LEU A 11 -29.59 -45.80 14.15
N SER A 12 -29.00 -45.33 15.25
CA SER A 12 -28.47 -43.96 15.32
C SER A 12 -27.26 -43.75 14.42
N LEU A 13 -26.41 -44.76 14.25
CA LEU A 13 -25.30 -44.75 13.29
C LEU A 13 -25.79 -44.74 11.82
N PHE A 14 -26.86 -45.47 11.48
CA PHE A 14 -27.46 -45.44 10.14
C PHE A 14 -28.17 -44.11 9.81
N PHE A 15 -28.78 -43.46 10.80
CA PHE A 15 -29.38 -42.14 10.62
C PHE A 15 -28.33 -41.03 10.49
N LEU A 16 -27.17 -41.14 11.15
CA LEU A 16 -26.08 -40.16 11.01
C LEU A 16 -25.38 -40.21 9.64
N SER A 17 -25.35 -41.36 8.96
CA SER A 17 -24.72 -41.48 7.64
C SER A 17 -25.54 -40.95 6.47
N SER A 18 -26.79 -40.51 6.70
CA SER A 18 -27.74 -40.24 5.61
C SER A 18 -27.98 -38.74 5.31
N ILE A 19 -27.28 -37.82 5.99
CA ILE A 19 -27.46 -36.37 5.75
C ILE A 19 -26.11 -35.66 5.63
N LEU A 20 -25.42 -35.91 4.52
CA LEU A 20 -24.35 -35.04 4.02
C LEU A 20 -24.58 -34.82 2.52
N VAL A 21 -25.64 -34.08 2.21
CA VAL A 21 -25.76 -33.43 0.90
C VAL A 21 -24.71 -32.33 0.88
N THR A 22 -23.50 -32.68 0.46
CA THR A 22 -22.47 -31.70 0.13
C THR A 22 -22.97 -30.94 -1.11
N ALA A 23 -23.43 -29.72 -0.90
CA ALA A 23 -23.71 -28.80 -1.99
C ALA A 23 -22.39 -28.61 -2.76
N ARG A 24 -22.25 -29.28 -3.91
CA ARG A 24 -21.07 -29.11 -4.76
C ARG A 24 -20.96 -27.62 -5.12
N PRO A 25 -19.77 -27.01 -5.01
CA PRO A 25 -19.59 -25.62 -5.40
C PRO A 25 -20.00 -25.47 -6.86
N THR A 26 -21.01 -24.63 -7.11
CA THR A 26 -21.49 -24.39 -8.46
C THR A 26 -20.47 -23.53 -9.18
N LEU A 27 -19.88 -24.04 -10.27
CA LEU A 27 -18.89 -23.31 -11.05
C LEU A 27 -19.48 -22.00 -11.58
N SER A 28 -18.72 -20.91 -11.47
CA SER A 28 -19.05 -19.63 -12.11
C SER A 28 -18.87 -19.73 -13.63
N ASN A 29 -19.49 -18.82 -14.40
CA ASN A 29 -19.29 -18.79 -15.86
C ASN A 29 -17.83 -18.59 -16.26
N ALA A 30 -17.06 -17.83 -15.47
CA ALA A 30 -15.62 -17.68 -15.69
C ALA A 30 -14.86 -19.02 -15.52
N ALA A 31 -15.23 -19.82 -14.51
CA ALA A 31 -14.65 -21.14 -14.30
C ALA A 31 -15.08 -22.16 -15.38
N LEU A 32 -16.28 -22.03 -15.94
CA LEU A 32 -16.74 -22.84 -17.06
C LEU A 32 -15.98 -22.50 -18.35
N LEU A 33 -15.83 -21.21 -18.66
CA LEU A 33 -15.08 -20.74 -19.83
C LEU A 33 -13.61 -21.15 -19.78
N LYS A 34 -12.94 -21.03 -18.63
CA LYS A 34 -11.56 -21.53 -18.44
C LYS A 34 -11.41 -23.04 -18.69
N ARG A 35 -12.51 -23.79 -18.60
CA ARG A 35 -12.56 -25.24 -18.80
C ARG A 35 -13.14 -25.64 -20.17
N GLY A 36 -13.40 -24.67 -21.06
CA GLY A 36 -14.05 -24.92 -22.36
C GLY A 36 -15.50 -25.39 -22.25
N LEU A 37 -16.13 -25.24 -21.08
CA LEU A 37 -17.52 -25.61 -20.85
C LEU A 37 -18.45 -24.43 -21.19
N PRO A 38 -19.65 -24.70 -21.71
CA PRO A 38 -20.60 -23.64 -22.06
C PRO A 38 -21.02 -22.84 -20.82
N PRO A 39 -21.21 -21.51 -20.95
CA PRO A 39 -21.68 -20.69 -19.84
C PRO A 39 -23.11 -21.07 -19.45
N LYS A 40 -23.44 -20.90 -18.18
CA LYS A 40 -24.81 -21.08 -17.69
C LYS A 40 -25.73 -20.05 -18.36
N PRO A 41 -26.94 -20.46 -18.76
CA PRO A 41 -27.92 -19.54 -19.31
C PRO A 41 -28.28 -18.50 -18.23
N PRO A 42 -28.49 -17.24 -18.63
CA PRO A 42 -28.88 -16.20 -17.68
C PRO A 42 -30.26 -16.54 -17.09
N LEU A 43 -30.39 -16.38 -15.77
CA LEU A 43 -31.65 -16.63 -15.03
C LEU A 43 -32.80 -15.74 -15.50
N ARG A 44 -32.49 -14.62 -16.17
CA ARG A 44 -33.46 -13.68 -16.74
C ARG A 44 -32.97 -13.18 -18.09
N ARG A 45 -33.85 -13.19 -19.09
CA ARG A 45 -33.55 -12.59 -20.41
C ARG A 45 -33.39 -11.08 -20.26
N TYR A 46 -32.41 -10.50 -20.95
CA TYR A 46 -32.22 -9.05 -21.01
C TYR A 46 -33.46 -8.40 -21.60
N ASN A 47 -34.04 -7.41 -20.90
CA ASN A 47 -35.16 -6.62 -21.36
C ASN A 47 -34.65 -5.25 -21.81
N ALA A 48 -34.51 -5.05 -23.13
CA ALA A 48 -33.97 -3.83 -23.73
C ALA A 48 -34.88 -2.59 -23.53
N THR A 49 -36.13 -2.78 -23.13
CA THR A 49 -37.12 -1.70 -22.88
C THR A 49 -37.36 -1.44 -21.38
N ALA A 50 -36.61 -2.10 -20.49
CA ALA A 50 -36.70 -1.81 -19.06
C ALA A 50 -36.09 -0.43 -18.75
N THR A 51 -36.93 0.52 -18.35
CA THR A 51 -36.55 1.89 -17.93
C THR A 51 -35.76 1.96 -16.62
N ARG A 52 -35.51 0.80 -15.98
CA ARG A 52 -34.56 0.65 -14.87
C ARG A 52 -33.45 -0.29 -15.32
N HIS A 53 -32.42 0.27 -15.93
CA HIS A 53 -31.16 -0.46 -16.10
C HIS A 53 -30.71 -0.95 -14.71
N TYR A 54 -30.35 -2.22 -14.60
CA TYR A 54 -29.56 -2.66 -13.44
C TYR A 54 -28.31 -1.80 -13.43
N LEU A 55 -28.07 -1.08 -12.32
CA LEU A 55 -26.83 -0.34 -12.13
C LEU A 55 -25.68 -1.30 -12.44
N PRO A 56 -24.75 -0.95 -13.34
CA PRO A 56 -23.58 -1.77 -13.57
C PRO A 56 -22.93 -2.00 -12.21
N LYS A 57 -22.70 -3.26 -11.87
CA LYS A 57 -21.94 -3.62 -10.68
C LYS A 57 -20.53 -3.08 -10.92
N ARG A 58 -20.28 -1.84 -10.47
CA ARG A 58 -18.92 -1.28 -10.42
C ARG A 58 -18.10 -2.28 -9.62
N SER A 59 -16.91 -2.64 -10.09
CA SER A 59 -15.91 -3.23 -9.20
C SER A 59 -15.90 -2.35 -7.95
N THR A 60 -15.90 -2.96 -6.76
CA THR A 60 -15.58 -2.20 -5.55
C THR A 60 -14.25 -1.52 -5.83
N ASP A 61 -14.28 -0.20 -5.99
CA ASP A 61 -13.07 0.60 -6.10
C ASP A 61 -12.31 0.35 -4.81
N ASN A 62 -11.28 -0.50 -4.87
CA ASN A 62 -10.36 -0.75 -3.75
C ASN A 62 -9.41 0.47 -3.62
N ASN A 63 -9.96 1.68 -3.74
CA ASN A 63 -9.21 2.90 -3.58
C ASN A 63 -8.89 3.01 -2.10
N VAL A 64 -7.61 2.92 -1.80
CA VAL A 64 -7.05 3.16 -0.48
C VAL A 64 -6.17 4.40 -0.54
N TYR A 65 -5.84 4.93 0.61
CA TYR A 65 -4.96 6.07 0.75
C TYR A 65 -3.88 5.74 1.77
N LEU A 66 -2.73 6.38 1.61
CA LEU A 66 -1.67 6.38 2.62
C LEU A 66 -1.80 7.66 3.44
N ARG A 67 -2.09 7.49 4.73
CA ARG A 67 -2.15 8.56 5.72
C ARG A 67 -0.85 8.58 6.52
N ALA A 68 -0.19 9.72 6.57
CA ALA A 68 0.99 9.97 7.37
C ALA A 68 0.62 10.70 8.67
N SER A 69 1.07 10.18 9.81
CA SER A 69 0.93 10.81 11.12
C SER A 69 2.33 11.14 11.66
N PRO A 70 2.64 12.41 11.96
CA PRO A 70 3.94 12.78 12.48
C PRO A 70 4.24 12.09 13.82
N ILE A 71 5.41 11.47 13.91
CA ILE A 71 5.90 10.96 15.19
C ILE A 71 6.56 12.13 15.89
N VAL A 72 5.86 12.69 16.87
CA VAL A 72 6.34 13.85 17.62
C VAL A 72 7.45 13.39 18.56
N ASN A 73 8.70 13.46 18.11
CA ASN A 73 9.85 13.49 19.00
C ASN A 73 9.83 14.86 19.68
N THR A 74 9.21 14.91 20.86
CA THR A 74 9.19 16.01 21.84
C THR A 74 9.25 17.42 21.23
N LYS A 75 8.09 18.11 21.16
CA LYS A 75 7.99 19.58 20.94
C LYS A 75 8.93 20.44 21.83
N ARG A 76 9.55 19.82 22.84
CA ARG A 76 10.49 20.41 23.78
C ARG A 76 11.84 20.77 23.16
N ASP A 77 12.23 20.12 22.06
CA ASP A 77 13.56 20.29 21.45
C ASP A 77 13.55 21.23 20.23
N LEU A 78 12.38 21.72 19.83
CA LEU A 78 12.23 22.69 18.73
C LEU A 78 12.13 24.12 19.28
N SER A 79 12.78 25.06 18.61
CA SER A 79 12.60 26.49 18.88
C SER A 79 11.17 26.94 18.54
N GLU A 80 10.73 28.05 19.14
CA GLU A 80 9.42 28.64 18.85
C GLU A 80 9.24 28.98 17.36
N LYS A 81 10.32 29.42 16.71
CA LYS A 81 10.36 29.70 15.29
C LYS A 81 10.10 28.43 14.47
N GLU A 82 10.80 27.34 14.78
CA GLU A 82 10.64 26.07 14.06
C GLU A 82 9.25 25.47 14.28
N MET A 83 8.69 25.58 15.49
CA MET A 83 7.32 25.15 15.74
C MET A 83 6.32 25.93 14.87
N LYS A 84 6.52 27.24 14.72
CA LYS A 84 5.66 28.08 13.88
C LYS A 84 5.80 27.79 12.39
N GLU A 85 7.01 27.51 11.92
CA GLU A 85 7.28 27.17 10.51
C GLU A 85 6.71 25.79 10.14
N ARG A 86 6.72 24.84 11.08
CA ARG A 86 6.13 23.51 10.90
C ARG A 86 4.62 23.49 11.09
N ALA A 87 4.02 24.55 11.65
CA ALA A 87 2.61 24.59 11.99
C ALA A 87 1.70 24.40 10.76
N GLY A 88 0.83 23.40 10.79
CA GLY A 88 -0.06 23.11 9.67
C GLY A 88 0.69 22.59 8.45
N THR A 89 1.74 21.80 8.65
CA THR A 89 2.48 21.13 7.59
C THR A 89 2.49 19.61 7.84
N PRO A 90 2.93 18.79 6.87
CA PRO A 90 3.11 17.35 7.10
C PRO A 90 4.09 16.99 8.24
N PHE A 91 4.82 17.96 8.79
CA PHE A 91 5.72 17.77 9.93
C PHE A 91 5.02 17.75 11.30
N ASP A 92 3.82 18.32 11.40
CA ASP A 92 3.10 18.48 12.67
C ASP A 92 1.63 18.05 12.61
N THR A 93 1.10 17.87 11.40
CA THR A 93 -0.30 17.58 11.12
C THR A 93 -0.42 16.29 10.31
N VAL A 94 -1.52 15.57 10.52
CA VAL A 94 -1.89 14.44 9.66
C VAL A 94 -1.91 14.87 8.20
N SER A 95 -1.29 14.08 7.35
CA SER A 95 -1.18 14.34 5.93
C SER A 95 -1.43 13.06 5.13
N TYR A 96 -1.55 13.20 3.82
CA TYR A 96 -1.87 12.12 2.90
C TYR A 96 -0.86 12.10 1.76
N LEU A 97 -0.58 10.90 1.26
CA LEU A 97 0.27 10.74 0.09
C LEU A 97 -0.37 11.39 -1.14
N TYR A 98 0.42 12.17 -1.87
CA TYR A 98 0.04 12.69 -3.18
C TYR A 98 1.20 12.58 -4.16
N PHE A 99 0.89 12.51 -5.45
CA PHE A 99 1.87 12.58 -6.51
C PHE A 99 2.12 14.04 -6.94
N ASP A 100 3.35 14.52 -6.76
CA ASP A 100 3.76 15.85 -7.22
C ASP A 100 4.25 15.80 -8.67
N THR A 101 3.47 16.41 -9.57
CA THR A 101 3.79 16.43 -11.00
C THR A 101 4.99 17.31 -11.37
N SER A 102 5.41 18.21 -10.49
CA SER A 102 6.54 19.11 -10.73
C SER A 102 7.88 18.43 -10.44
N THR A 103 7.93 17.62 -9.39
CA THR A 103 9.13 16.91 -8.95
C THR A 103 9.13 15.44 -9.38
N LEU A 104 7.99 14.90 -9.83
CA LEU A 104 7.77 13.49 -10.14
C LEU A 104 8.02 12.54 -8.94
N HIS A 105 7.88 13.06 -7.73
CA HIS A 105 8.02 12.30 -6.49
C HIS A 105 6.68 12.18 -5.75
N MET A 106 6.61 11.22 -4.85
CA MET A 106 5.52 11.13 -3.89
C MET A 106 5.79 12.07 -2.72
N GLY A 107 4.86 13.01 -2.49
CA GLY A 107 4.89 13.95 -1.38
C GLY A 107 3.75 13.72 -0.40
N LEU A 108 3.74 14.52 0.65
CA LEU A 108 2.68 14.56 1.64
C LEU A 108 1.92 15.90 1.58
N THR A 109 0.60 15.83 1.59
CA THR A 109 -0.29 16.99 1.59
C THR A 109 -1.21 16.95 2.81
N ILE A 110 -1.44 18.12 3.43
CA ILE A 110 -2.44 18.27 4.49
C ILE A 110 -3.85 18.42 3.93
N ASN A 111 -4.00 18.69 2.63
CA ASN A 111 -5.29 18.86 1.97
C ASN A 111 -5.80 17.48 1.51
N PRO A 112 -6.87 16.93 2.13
CA PRO A 112 -7.39 15.61 1.77
C PRO A 112 -7.81 15.50 0.30
N SER A 113 -8.24 16.61 -0.30
CA SER A 113 -8.71 16.65 -1.70
C SER A 113 -7.59 16.41 -2.71
N ASP A 114 -6.33 16.64 -2.31
CA ASP A 114 -5.16 16.45 -3.17
C ASP A 114 -4.56 15.03 -3.03
N ALA A 115 -5.06 14.23 -2.08
CA ALA A 115 -4.56 12.88 -1.82
C ALA A 115 -4.74 11.98 -3.06
N THR A 116 -3.69 11.22 -3.37
CA THR A 116 -3.72 10.29 -4.51
C THR A 116 -4.43 8.99 -4.10
N PRO A 117 -5.53 8.61 -4.78
CA PRO A 117 -6.16 7.32 -4.56
C PRO A 117 -5.28 6.20 -5.14
N LEU A 118 -5.08 5.16 -4.34
CA LEU A 118 -4.18 4.05 -4.64
C LEU A 118 -4.97 2.76 -4.85
N TYR A 119 -4.51 1.94 -5.79
CA TYR A 119 -4.98 0.59 -6.03
C TYR A 119 -3.98 -0.41 -5.46
N ILE A 120 -4.53 -1.37 -4.71
CA ILE A 120 -3.81 -2.51 -4.16
C ILE A 120 -4.41 -3.81 -4.71
N THR A 121 -3.55 -4.75 -5.09
CA THR A 121 -3.94 -6.03 -5.71
C THR A 121 -4.00 -7.18 -4.70
N GLY A 122 -3.33 -7.03 -3.56
CA GLY A 122 -3.19 -8.05 -2.52
C GLY A 122 -2.81 -7.49 -1.16
N THR A 123 -2.57 -8.39 -0.21
CA THR A 123 -2.08 -8.10 1.13
C THR A 123 -0.84 -8.96 1.41
N GLY A 124 0.01 -8.54 2.33
CA GLY A 124 1.31 -9.15 2.61
C GLY A 124 2.47 -8.21 2.29
N GLU A 125 3.69 -8.77 2.30
CA GLU A 125 4.92 -8.08 1.95
C GLU A 125 5.12 -8.08 0.42
N GLU A 126 6.04 -7.25 -0.06
CA GLU A 126 6.47 -7.19 -1.46
C GLU A 126 5.31 -6.99 -2.45
N GLN A 127 4.36 -6.13 -2.09
CA GLN A 127 3.22 -5.79 -2.95
C GLN A 127 3.56 -4.58 -3.83
N ASP A 128 3.01 -4.58 -5.04
CA ASP A 128 2.94 -3.39 -5.87
C ASP A 128 1.78 -2.50 -5.41
N VAL A 129 1.98 -1.20 -5.55
CA VAL A 129 0.96 -0.18 -5.30
C VAL A 129 0.90 0.68 -6.53
N SER A 130 -0.30 0.90 -7.04
CA SER A 130 -0.47 1.66 -8.28
C SER A 130 -1.53 2.76 -8.14
N PHE A 131 -1.53 3.70 -9.06
CA PHE A 131 -2.60 4.67 -9.23
C PHE A 131 -2.80 4.96 -10.71
N VAL A 132 -3.98 5.46 -11.05
CA VAL A 132 -4.30 5.83 -12.44
C VAL A 132 -4.28 7.34 -12.56
N ARG A 133 -3.49 7.85 -13.49
CA ARG A 133 -3.43 9.28 -13.81
C ARG A 133 -4.15 9.52 -15.14
N GLN A 134 -4.96 10.59 -15.18
CA GLN A 134 -5.74 11.01 -16.36
C GLN A 134 -6.67 9.90 -16.90
N GLY A 135 -7.03 8.92 -16.07
CA GLY A 135 -7.95 7.83 -16.42
C GLY A 135 -7.42 6.79 -17.41
N ILE A 136 -6.13 6.86 -17.79
CA ILE A 136 -5.59 6.05 -18.90
C ILE A 136 -4.30 5.33 -18.49
N THR A 137 -3.37 6.02 -17.83
CA THR A 137 -2.05 5.46 -17.53
C THR A 137 -1.99 4.99 -16.08
N THR A 138 -1.59 3.72 -15.90
CA THR A 138 -1.31 3.15 -14.58
C THR A 138 0.15 3.42 -14.25
N PHE A 139 0.39 3.99 -13.07
CA PHE A 139 1.72 4.20 -12.51
C PHE A 139 1.88 3.37 -11.25
N TYR A 140 3.06 2.82 -11.04
CA TYR A 140 3.43 2.08 -9.84
C TYR A 140 4.28 2.99 -8.95
N ILE A 141 4.03 2.97 -7.64
CA ILE A 141 4.85 3.69 -6.68
C ILE A 141 6.07 2.85 -6.35
N ASP A 142 7.22 3.33 -6.78
CA ASP A 142 8.52 2.70 -6.62
C ASP A 142 9.45 3.57 -5.78
N THR A 143 10.61 3.01 -5.44
CA THR A 143 11.76 3.86 -5.11
C THR A 143 12.18 4.60 -6.39
N SER A 144 12.54 5.88 -6.30
CA SER A 144 12.94 6.68 -7.47
C SER A 144 14.35 7.23 -7.39
N TYR A 145 14.87 7.32 -6.17
CA TYR A 145 16.16 7.90 -5.89
C TYR A 145 16.74 7.28 -4.64
N GLN A 146 17.98 6.82 -4.72
CA GLN A 146 18.80 6.52 -3.56
C GLN A 146 19.54 7.80 -3.16
N GLY A 147 19.41 8.17 -1.89
CA GLY A 147 20.09 9.28 -1.25
C GLY A 147 20.90 8.80 -0.06
N GLY A 148 21.73 9.67 0.52
CA GLY A 148 22.40 9.36 1.78
C GLY A 148 23.84 9.87 1.81
N LYS A 149 24.55 9.47 2.86
CA LYS A 149 25.98 9.76 3.04
C LYS A 149 26.83 8.83 2.17
N ASP A 150 26.47 7.54 2.10
CA ASP A 150 27.12 6.55 1.24
C ASP A 150 26.12 5.82 0.32
N PHE A 151 26.35 5.93 -0.99
CA PHE A 151 25.46 5.37 -2.03
C PHE A 151 25.92 3.97 -2.45
N ILE A 152 25.69 2.97 -1.59
CA ILE A 152 26.13 1.58 -1.84
C ILE A 152 24.96 0.67 -2.25
N GLY A 153 23.72 1.19 -2.27
CA GLY A 153 22.53 0.38 -2.58
C GLY A 153 22.18 -0.63 -1.48
N ASN A 154 22.69 -0.41 -0.26
CA ASN A 154 22.39 -1.20 0.93
C ASN A 154 21.82 -0.30 2.04
N MET A 155 20.60 -0.60 2.47
CA MET A 155 19.96 0.02 3.63
C MET A 155 20.33 -0.76 4.90
N GLU A 156 21.54 -0.51 5.40
CA GLU A 156 22.10 -1.16 6.59
C GLU A 156 22.54 -0.15 7.65
N PRO A 157 22.55 -0.53 8.93
CA PRO A 157 23.02 0.35 10.00
C PRO A 157 24.45 0.83 9.76
N GLY A 158 24.65 2.15 9.81
CA GLY A 158 25.97 2.77 9.74
C GLY A 158 26.46 3.10 8.32
N ILE A 159 25.72 2.73 7.27
CA ILE A 159 26.04 3.10 5.88
C ILE A 159 25.50 4.50 5.54
N GLY A 160 24.46 4.96 6.23
CA GLY A 160 23.85 6.26 5.94
C GLY A 160 23.19 6.27 4.57
N PHE A 161 22.19 5.41 4.39
CA PHE A 161 21.46 5.23 3.14
C PHE A 161 19.96 5.52 3.33
N SER A 162 19.38 6.24 2.37
CA SER A 162 17.98 6.65 2.35
C SER A 162 17.40 6.50 0.95
N ILE A 163 16.08 6.42 0.84
CA ILE A 163 15.38 6.38 -0.44
C ILE A 163 14.24 7.39 -0.46
N TYR A 164 13.86 7.83 -1.65
CA TYR A 164 12.62 8.54 -1.90
C TYR A 164 11.75 7.76 -2.88
N PHE A 165 10.46 8.09 -2.87
CA PHE A 165 9.47 7.42 -3.70
C PHE A 165 9.10 8.27 -4.91
N GLY A 166 8.95 7.61 -6.06
CA GLY A 166 8.45 8.22 -7.28
C GLY A 166 7.54 7.24 -7.99
N ILE A 167 7.64 7.21 -9.32
CA ILE A 167 6.78 6.40 -10.14
C ILE A 167 7.49 5.74 -11.33
N SER A 168 6.96 4.58 -11.71
CA SER A 168 7.24 3.92 -12.99
C SER A 168 5.95 3.53 -13.71
N GLU A 169 6.00 3.47 -15.04
CA GLU A 169 4.89 2.97 -15.88
C GLU A 169 4.82 1.44 -15.91
N THR A 170 5.90 0.78 -15.50
CA THR A 170 6.03 -0.67 -15.55
C THR A 170 6.43 -1.21 -14.20
N ALA A 171 5.67 -2.18 -13.69
CA ALA A 171 6.11 -3.01 -12.58
C ALA A 171 7.19 -3.98 -13.08
N THR A 172 8.46 -3.57 -13.00
CA THR A 172 9.58 -4.47 -13.26
C THR A 172 9.76 -5.44 -12.08
N PRO A 173 10.16 -6.71 -12.34
CA PRO A 173 10.45 -7.66 -11.27
C PRO A 173 11.55 -7.15 -10.33
N ILE A 174 11.54 -7.62 -9.08
CA ILE A 174 12.47 -7.23 -8.01
C ILE A 174 13.91 -7.07 -8.51
N GLN A 175 14.43 -5.86 -8.35
CA GLN A 175 15.79 -5.49 -8.69
C GLN A 175 16.54 -5.11 -7.40
N TYR A 176 17.68 -5.73 -7.15
CA TYR A 176 18.46 -5.54 -5.93
C TYR A 176 19.45 -4.39 -6.11
N GLY A 177 19.50 -3.48 -5.13
CA GLY A 177 20.43 -2.35 -5.08
C GLY A 177 20.18 -1.25 -6.13
N THR A 178 19.10 -1.32 -6.91
CA THR A 178 18.78 -0.32 -7.95
C THR A 178 18.01 0.86 -7.40
N ASP A 179 18.12 2.02 -8.06
CA ASP A 179 17.39 3.23 -7.68
C ASP A 179 15.88 3.02 -7.75
N ASN A 180 15.44 2.19 -8.70
CA ASN A 180 14.04 1.90 -8.93
C ASN A 180 13.71 0.46 -8.54
N GLN A 181 12.88 0.32 -7.51
CA GLN A 181 12.37 -0.95 -7.00
C GLN A 181 10.87 -0.85 -6.85
N VAL A 182 10.18 -1.77 -7.53
CA VAL A 182 8.74 -2.02 -7.37
C VAL A 182 8.59 -3.26 -6.48
N PHE A 183 7.38 -3.55 -5.99
CA PHE A 183 7.12 -4.65 -5.05
C PHE A 183 7.81 -4.46 -3.70
N ILE A 184 7.69 -3.26 -3.14
CA ILE A 184 8.36 -2.87 -1.90
C ILE A 184 7.37 -2.68 -0.74
N TRP A 185 6.06 -2.64 -1.01
CA TRP A 185 5.08 -2.26 -0.01
C TRP A 185 4.59 -3.44 0.80
N THR A 186 4.43 -3.23 2.10
CA THR A 186 3.70 -4.15 2.97
C THR A 186 2.30 -3.63 3.20
N ILE A 187 1.31 -4.46 2.87
CA ILE A 187 -0.11 -4.14 2.94
C ILE A 187 -0.78 -5.06 3.98
N PRO A 188 -1.42 -4.53 5.02
CA PRO A 188 -2.03 -5.33 6.08
C PRO A 188 -3.27 -6.09 5.56
N SER A 189 -3.60 -7.20 6.21
CA SER A 189 -4.79 -8.00 5.89
C SER A 189 -6.12 -7.30 6.22
N THR A 190 -6.07 -6.23 7.01
CA THR A 190 -7.22 -5.45 7.46
C THR A 190 -6.90 -3.95 7.41
N LEU A 191 -7.87 -3.14 6.99
CA LEU A 191 -7.75 -1.69 6.93
C LEU A 191 -8.68 -1.02 7.97
N PRO A 192 -8.24 0.05 8.65
CA PRO A 192 -6.92 0.66 8.53
C PRO A 192 -5.81 -0.19 9.17
N GLY A 193 -4.59 -0.04 8.69
CA GLY A 193 -3.42 -0.74 9.25
C GLY A 193 -2.09 -0.16 8.78
N SER A 194 -1.03 -0.44 9.53
CA SER A 194 0.30 0.13 9.27
C SER A 194 0.81 -0.28 7.88
N ALA A 195 1.41 0.68 7.18
CA ALA A 195 2.22 0.40 6.01
C ALA A 195 3.62 -0.04 6.45
N GLY A 196 4.23 -0.93 5.67
CA GLY A 196 5.63 -1.31 5.82
C GLY A 196 6.35 -1.25 4.49
N LEU A 197 7.67 -1.39 4.54
CA LEU A 197 8.55 -1.31 3.39
C LEU A 197 9.55 -2.46 3.42
N THR A 198 9.76 -3.09 2.28
CA THR A 198 10.88 -4.02 2.01
C THR A 198 11.79 -3.38 0.97
N TYR A 199 13.04 -3.13 1.34
CA TYR A 199 14.07 -2.69 0.40
C TYR A 199 15.01 -3.86 0.06
N HIS A 200 15.34 -4.01 -1.22
CA HIS A 200 16.20 -5.07 -1.74
C HIS A 200 17.64 -4.55 -1.88
N ASN A 201 18.52 -5.00 -1.00
CA ASN A 201 19.92 -4.54 -0.92
C ASN A 201 20.79 -5.13 -2.05
N ILE A 202 21.84 -4.44 -2.49
CA ILE A 202 22.74 -4.92 -3.56
C ILE A 202 23.39 -6.27 -3.24
N ASP A 203 23.59 -6.56 -1.96
CA ASP A 203 24.16 -7.81 -1.45
C ASP A 203 23.15 -8.98 -1.40
N ARG A 204 21.92 -8.75 -1.89
CA ARG A 204 20.78 -9.68 -1.92
C ARG A 204 20.11 -9.95 -0.57
N THR A 205 20.45 -9.19 0.46
CA THR A 205 19.65 -9.16 1.69
C THR A 205 18.41 -8.27 1.52
N LYS A 206 17.50 -8.32 2.50
CA LYS A 206 16.30 -7.48 2.53
C LYS A 206 16.27 -6.68 3.83
N THR A 207 15.90 -5.41 3.72
CA THR A 207 15.66 -4.53 4.87
C THR A 207 14.16 -4.29 5.01
N THR A 208 13.57 -4.73 6.12
CA THR A 208 12.11 -4.66 6.37
C THR A 208 11.72 -3.74 7.54
N ASN A 209 12.70 -3.20 8.25
CA ASN A 209 12.53 -2.33 9.41
C ASN A 209 12.80 -0.84 9.10
N ALA A 210 12.75 -0.47 7.81
CA ALA A 210 12.85 0.92 7.39
C ALA A 210 11.69 1.73 7.97
N LYS A 211 11.99 2.97 8.38
CA LYS A 211 11.03 3.95 8.87
C LYS A 211 10.74 4.96 7.78
N PHE A 212 9.54 5.52 7.81
CA PHE A 212 9.14 6.58 6.88
C PHE A 212 9.46 7.95 7.44
N PHE A 213 9.84 8.86 6.56
CA PHE A 213 10.16 10.23 6.90
C PHE A 213 9.51 11.17 5.90
N VAL A 214 9.07 12.33 6.39
CA VAL A 214 8.83 13.49 5.55
C VAL A 214 10.08 14.34 5.51
N VAL A 215 10.44 14.81 4.31
CA VAL A 215 11.69 15.51 4.06
C VAL A 215 11.44 16.71 3.17
N THR A 216 12.05 17.84 3.54
CA THR A 216 12.10 19.04 2.70
C THR A 216 13.55 19.36 2.40
N SER A 217 13.91 19.53 1.15
CA SER A 217 15.26 19.89 0.74
C SER A 217 15.25 21.17 -0.04
N SER A 218 16.21 22.03 0.24
CA SER A 218 16.60 23.10 -0.64
C SER A 218 18.01 22.77 -1.12
N ASN A 219 18.13 21.90 -2.12
CA ASN A 219 19.41 21.70 -2.78
C ASN A 219 19.57 22.77 -3.87
N PRO A 220 20.56 23.68 -3.75
CA PRO A 220 20.77 24.72 -4.75
C PRO A 220 21.16 24.17 -6.14
N ASP A 221 21.70 22.95 -6.21
CA ASP A 221 22.19 22.35 -7.45
C ASP A 221 21.16 21.46 -8.16
N THR A 222 20.27 20.81 -7.40
CA THR A 222 19.27 19.87 -7.94
C THR A 222 17.83 20.36 -7.81
N GLY A 223 17.62 21.53 -7.22
CA GLY A 223 16.30 22.11 -6.94
C GLY A 223 15.77 21.79 -5.55
N SER A 224 14.67 22.47 -5.19
CA SER A 224 14.03 22.30 -3.90
C SER A 224 12.89 21.29 -3.97
N TYR A 225 12.90 20.33 -3.07
CA TYR A 225 11.84 19.35 -2.85
C TYR A 225 11.13 19.70 -1.55
N SER A 226 9.80 19.72 -1.53
CA SER A 226 9.04 20.05 -0.32
C SER A 226 8.15 18.88 0.08
N ASN A 227 8.20 18.51 1.36
CA ASN A 227 7.35 17.47 1.96
C ASN A 227 7.38 16.12 1.23
N VAL A 228 8.54 15.75 0.66
CA VAL A 228 8.70 14.47 -0.04
C VAL A 228 8.70 13.32 0.96
N LEU A 229 8.07 12.22 0.58
CA LEU A 229 8.12 10.99 1.36
C LEU A 229 9.45 10.27 1.07
N GLY A 230 10.16 9.91 2.13
CA GLY A 230 11.34 9.07 2.08
C GLY A 230 11.32 7.94 3.10
N ALA A 231 12.29 7.05 3.02
CA ALA A 231 12.50 5.98 3.99
C ALA A 231 13.99 5.73 4.27
N ALA A 232 14.30 5.41 5.52
CA ALA A 232 15.64 5.08 6.00
C ALA A 232 15.56 4.31 7.33
N LEU A 233 16.68 3.79 7.86
CA LEU A 233 16.69 3.16 9.18
C LEU A 233 16.63 4.19 10.32
N GLN A 234 17.20 5.36 10.10
CA GLN A 234 17.24 6.48 11.05
C GLN A 234 17.37 7.83 10.32
N GLN A 235 17.05 8.91 11.03
CA GLN A 235 17.07 10.26 10.47
C GLN A 235 18.46 10.67 9.95
N SER A 236 19.53 10.23 10.62
CA SER A 236 20.92 10.56 10.26
C SER A 236 21.43 9.88 8.99
N ASP A 237 20.64 8.97 8.41
CA ASP A 237 21.01 8.27 7.18
C ASP A 237 20.71 9.10 5.91
N PHE A 238 19.87 10.12 6.04
CA PHE A 238 19.72 11.12 4.99
C PHE A 238 21.04 11.89 4.83
N SER A 239 21.33 12.43 3.64
CA SER A 239 22.51 13.28 3.49
C SER A 239 22.36 14.57 4.31
N ASP A 240 23.45 15.27 4.59
CA ASP A 240 23.42 16.42 5.51
C ASP A 240 22.47 17.55 5.03
N TYR A 241 22.25 17.65 3.71
CA TYR A 241 21.27 18.57 3.11
C TYR A 241 19.81 18.28 3.48
N TYR A 242 19.51 17.05 3.91
CA TYR A 242 18.15 16.55 4.18
C TYR A 242 17.97 16.11 5.63
N THR A 243 19.06 15.82 6.36
CA THR A 243 19.00 15.31 7.75
C THR A 243 18.29 16.28 8.69
N ALA A 244 18.57 17.59 8.57
CA ALA A 244 17.99 18.62 9.43
C ALA A 244 16.47 18.78 9.26
N THR A 245 15.95 18.34 8.13
CA THR A 245 14.55 18.49 7.72
C THR A 245 13.82 17.16 7.62
N ALA A 246 14.47 16.04 7.93
CA ALA A 246 13.82 14.73 7.96
C ALA A 246 13.08 14.55 9.29
N GLN A 247 11.77 14.30 9.24
CA GLN A 247 10.94 14.01 10.41
C GLN A 247 10.26 12.67 10.22
N GLN A 248 10.36 11.79 11.22
CA GLN A 248 9.73 10.48 11.14
C GLN A 248 8.19 10.61 11.15
N VAL A 249 7.54 9.82 10.31
CA VAL A 249 6.08 9.69 10.23
C VAL A 249 5.68 8.22 10.29
N ASP A 250 4.51 7.96 10.88
CA ASP A 250 3.84 6.66 10.75
C ASP A 250 2.93 6.68 9.53
N LEU A 251 3.12 5.71 8.63
CA LEU A 251 2.24 5.51 7.48
C LEU A 251 1.18 4.46 7.78
N THR A 252 -0.07 4.77 7.48
CA THR A 252 -1.22 3.90 7.66
C THR A 252 -2.03 3.83 6.37
N TRP A 253 -2.34 2.62 5.92
CA TRP A 253 -3.33 2.39 4.88
C TRP A 253 -4.73 2.67 5.41
N VAL A 254 -5.50 3.51 4.72
CA VAL A 254 -6.88 3.88 5.10
C VAL A 254 -7.81 3.80 3.89
N THR A 255 -9.11 3.64 4.13
CA THR A 255 -10.13 3.56 3.06
C THR A 255 -10.76 4.91 2.71
N SER A 256 -10.46 5.96 3.47
CA SER A 256 -10.98 7.31 3.28
C SER A 256 -10.00 8.34 3.83
N VAL A 257 -9.99 9.54 3.25
CA VAL A 257 -9.26 10.72 3.72
C VAL A 257 -10.12 11.67 4.56
N TYR A 258 -11.44 11.40 4.60
CA TYR A 258 -12.40 12.06 5.47
C TYR A 258 -12.85 11.05 6.52
N ASP A 259 -12.76 11.43 7.80
CA ASP A 259 -13.33 10.66 8.91
C ASP A 259 -14.86 10.72 8.92
#